data_AF-A0A933H482-F1
#
_entry.id   AF-A0A933H482-F1
#
_cell.length_a   1.000
_cell.length_b   1.000
_cell.length_c   1.000
_cell.angle_alpha   90.00
_cell.angle_beta   90.00
_cell.angle_gamma   90.00
#
_symmetry.space_group_name_H-M   'P 1'
#
loop_
_entity.id
_entity.type
_entity.pdbx_description
1 polymer ?
#
loop_
_entity_poly.entity_id
_entity_poly.type
_entity_poly.pdbx_seq_one_letter_code
_entity_poly.pdbx_strand_id
1 'polypeptide(L)' 'MIAVEGRVEKGTIQLPAGVCLPENARVYVVIPDVDVEGWSRATSPRLVRPEEVSDFTLEVVELENDAGL' A
#
# COMPACT_ATOMS: atom_id res chain seq x y z
N MET A 1 17.07 -25.82 5.96
CA MET A 1 15.90 -25.05 5.52
C MET A 1 15.15 -25.91 4.52
N ILE A 2 13.84 -26.10 4.69
CA ILE A 2 13.01 -26.84 3.73
C ILE A 2 12.11 -25.82 3.04
N ALA A 3 12.17 -25.78 1.71
CA ALA A 3 11.22 -25.02 0.90
C ALA A 3 10.24 -26.01 0.28
N VAL A 4 8.94 -25.69 0.35
CA VAL A 4 7.88 -26.50 -0.25
C VAL A 4 7.29 -25.67 -1.38
N GLU A 5 7.25 -26.24 -2.57
CA GLU A 5 6.56 -25.64 -3.70
C GLU A 5 5.06 -25.92 -3.60
N GLY A 6 4.25 -24.87 -3.75
CA GLY A 6 2.80 -24.94 -3.77
C GLY A 6 2.26 -24.17 -4.97
N ARG A 7 1.08 -24.58 -5.46
CA ARG A 7 0.43 -23.89 -6.57
C ARG A 7 -0.62 -22.93 -6.05
N VAL A 8 -0.69 -21.73 -6.62
CA VAL A 8 -1.78 -20.80 -6.33
C VAL A 8 -2.99 -21.17 -7.19
N GLU A 9 -4.10 -21.51 -6.54
CA GLU A 9 -5.39 -21.77 -7.18
C GLU A 9 -6.46 -20.89 -6.55
N LYS A 10 -7.12 -20.05 -7.35
CA LYS A 10 -8.14 -19.08 -6.90
C LYS A 10 -7.70 -18.17 -5.74
N GLY A 11 -6.42 -17.77 -5.75
CA GLY A 11 -5.84 -16.91 -4.70
C GLY A 11 -5.44 -17.66 -3.42
N THR A 12 -5.62 -18.97 -3.37
CA THR A 12 -5.22 -19.80 -2.23
C THR A 12 -4.00 -20.65 -2.60
N ILE A 13 -3.01 -20.69 -1.71
CA ILE A 13 -1.84 -21.56 -1.87
C ILE A 13 -2.26 -23.00 -1.55
N GLN A 14 -2.21 -23.87 -2.56
CA GLN A 14 -2.40 -25.31 -2.42
C GLN A 14 -1.03 -25.96 -2.22
N LEU A 15 -0.83 -26.58 -1.06
CA LEU A 15 0.38 -27.35 -0.77
C LEU A 15 0.20 -28.81 -1.23
N PRO A 16 1.30 -29.50 -1.59
CA PRO A 16 1.24 -30.92 -1.94
C PRO A 16 0.63 -31.77 -0.83
N ALA A 17 -0.06 -32.85 -1.22
CA ALA A 17 -0.62 -33.80 -0.27
C ALA A 17 0.47 -34.34 0.68
N GLY A 18 0.23 -34.26 1.99
CA GLY A 18 1.18 -34.69 3.03
C GLY A 18 1.98 -33.56 3.68
N VAL A 19 1.88 -32.32 3.19
CA VAL A 19 2.47 -31.16 3.85
C VAL A 19 1.46 -30.54 4.81
N CYS A 20 1.64 -30.77 6.10
CA CYS A 20 0.88 -30.12 7.16
C CYS A 20 1.76 -29.09 7.86
N LEU A 21 1.30 -27.84 7.90
CA LEU A 21 1.94 -26.80 8.71
C LEU A 21 1.35 -26.84 10.12
N PRO A 22 2.17 -26.71 11.18
CA PRO A 22 1.67 -26.67 12.54
C PRO A 22 0.87 -25.39 12.80
N GLU A 23 0.00 -25.42 13.80
CA GLU A 23 -0.76 -24.25 14.21
C GLU A 23 0.18 -23.09 14.57
N ASN A 24 -0.19 -21.87 14.15
CA ASN A 24 0.60 -20.64 14.35
C ASN A 24 2.00 -20.63 13.69
N ALA A 25 2.28 -21.52 12.75
CA ALA A 25 3.51 -21.48 11.97
C ALA A 25 3.64 -20.16 11.19
N ARG A 26 4.83 -19.53 11.24
CA ARG A 26 5.16 -18.39 10.37
C ARG A 26 5.50 -18.92 8.98
N VAL A 27 4.84 -18.37 7.96
CA VAL A 27 5.03 -18.75 6.56
C VAL A 27 5.61 -17.57 5.79
N TYR A 28 6.63 -17.84 4.97
CA TYR A 28 7.20 -16.89 4.02
C TYR A 28 6.86 -17.38 2.61
N VAL A 29 6.26 -16.52 1.79
CA VAL A 29 5.90 -16.82 0.41
C VAL A 29 6.91 -16.16 -0.50
N VAL A 30 7.57 -16.95 -1.34
CA VAL A 30 8.49 -16.47 -2.38
C VAL A 30 7.79 -16.65 -3.71
N ILE A 31 7.50 -15.55 -4.40
CA ILE A 31 6.88 -15.57 -5.72
C ILE A 31 7.95 -15.16 -6.74
N PRO A 32 8.41 -16.07 -7.61
CA PRO A 32 9.35 -15.71 -8.66
C PRO A 32 8.66 -14.80 -9.69
N ASP A 33 9.43 -13.87 -10.26
CA ASP A 33 9.05 -13.06 -11.42
C ASP A 33 7.81 -12.16 -11.25
N VAL A 34 7.47 -11.81 -10.01
CA VAL A 34 6.51 -10.75 -9.75
C VAL A 34 7.27 -9.48 -9.42
N ASP A 35 7.24 -8.51 -10.34
CA ASP A 35 7.40 -7.12 -9.98
C ASP A 35 6.19 -6.79 -9.10
N VAL A 36 6.37 -6.95 -7.79
CA VAL A 36 5.48 -6.32 -6.84
C VAL A 36 5.64 -4.85 -7.20
N GLU A 37 4.62 -4.22 -7.79
CA GLU A 37 4.54 -2.77 -7.90
C GLU A 37 4.63 -2.29 -6.46
N GLY A 38 5.88 -2.09 -6.00
CA GLY A 38 6.18 -1.75 -4.63
C GLY A 38 5.41 -0.49 -4.40
N TRP A 39 4.53 -0.49 -3.39
CA TRP A 39 3.67 0.64 -3.07
C TRP A 39 4.38 1.92 -3.47
N SER A 40 3.95 2.50 -4.59
CA SER A 40 4.63 3.64 -5.15
C SER A 40 4.47 4.70 -4.08
N ARG A 41 5.56 4.94 -3.36
CA ARG A 41 5.53 5.89 -2.26
C ARG A 41 5.38 7.22 -2.96
N ALA A 42 4.14 7.68 -3.07
CA ALA A 42 3.83 9.00 -3.58
C ALA A 42 4.51 9.97 -2.61
N THR A 43 5.71 10.41 -2.98
CA THR A 43 6.37 11.50 -2.27
C THR A 43 5.42 12.68 -2.29
N SER A 44 5.17 13.26 -1.11
CA SER A 44 4.34 14.46 -1.02
C SER A 44 4.90 15.51 -2.00
N PRO A 45 4.04 16.18 -2.79
CA PRO A 45 4.48 17.29 -3.62
C PRO A 45 5.33 18.25 -2.80
N ARG A 46 6.45 18.71 -3.37
CA ARG A 46 7.33 19.73 -2.78
C ARG A 46 7.31 20.95 -3.68
N LEU A 47 7.45 22.13 -3.09
CA LEU A 47 7.71 23.34 -3.86
C LEU A 47 9.04 23.20 -4.60
N VAL A 48 9.07 23.62 -5.87
CA VAL A 48 10.30 23.69 -6.66
C VAL A 48 11.28 24.70 -6.04
N ARG A 49 10.73 25.75 -5.44
CA ARG A 49 11.45 26.82 -4.75
C ARG A 49 10.86 27.03 -3.34
N PRO A 50 11.56 26.64 -2.26
CA PRO A 50 11.05 26.76 -0.90
C PRO A 50 10.68 28.20 -0.49
N GLU A 51 11.31 29.20 -1.09
CA GLU A 51 11.09 30.62 -0.84
C GLU A 51 9.69 31.11 -1.28
N GLU A 52 8.98 30.38 -2.13
CA GLU A 52 7.64 30.75 -2.64
C GLU A 52 6.49 30.36 -1.71
N VAL A 53 6.79 29.85 -0.50
CA VAL A 53 5.77 29.34 0.43
C VAL A 53 4.67 30.36 0.74
N SER A 54 4.99 31.67 0.71
CA SER A 54 4.02 32.75 0.92
C SER A 54 2.88 32.72 -0.09
N ASP A 55 3.17 32.39 -1.34
CA ASP A 55 2.24 32.45 -2.46
C ASP A 55 1.20 31.31 -2.41
N PHE A 56 1.47 30.28 -1.62
CA PHE A 56 0.59 29.14 -1.38
C PHE A 56 -0.15 29.21 -0.04
N THR A 57 -0.09 30.35 0.65
CA THR A 57 -0.86 30.57 1.88
C THR A 57 -2.34 30.65 1.55
N LEU A 58 -3.13 29.75 2.13
CA LEU A 58 -4.57 29.69 1.90
C LEU A 58 -5.26 30.89 2.55
N GLU A 59 -5.97 31.68 1.74
CA GLU A 59 -6.87 32.73 2.23
C GLU A 59 -8.23 32.13 2.54
N VAL A 60 -8.63 32.16 3.81
CA VAL A 60 -9.97 31.75 4.25
C VAL A 60 -10.83 33.00 4.33
N VAL A 61 -11.81 33.11 3.44
CA VAL A 61 -12.84 34.14 3.53
C VAL A 61 -14.07 33.53 4.15
N GLU A 62 -14.47 34.00 5.33
CA GLU A 62 -15.78 33.70 5.90
C GLU A 62 -16.83 34.47 5.10
N LEU A 63 -17.60 33.74 4.29
CA LEU A 63 -18.80 34.31 3.68
C LEU A 63 -19.91 34.34 4.73
N GLU A 64 -20.61 35.47 4.83
CA GLU A 64 -21.83 35.55 5.62
C GLU A 64 -22.79 34.45 5.15
N ASN A 65 -23.32 33.72 6.12
CA ASN A 65 -24.20 32.59 5.86
C ASN A 65 -25.55 33.14 5.37
N ASP A 66 -25.72 33.25 4.05
CA ASP A 66 -26.95 33.69 3.40
C ASP A 66 -28.06 32.61 3.45
N ALA A 67 -28.09 31.84 4.54
CA ALA A 67 -29.18 30.95 4.87
C ALA A 67 -30.31 31.78 5.53
N GLY A 68 -30.95 32.62 4.71
CA GLY A 68 -32.28 33.15 5.02
C GLY A 68 -33.27 32.00 5.07
N LEU A 69 -33.54 31.51 6.28
CA LEU A 69 -34.73 30.74 6.63
C LEU A 69 -35.61 31.57 7.55
#